data_AF-A0A2V2S6D9-F1
#
_entry.id   AF-A0A2V2S6D9-F1
#
_cell.length_a   1.000
_cell.length_b   1.000
_cell.length_c   1.000
_cell.angle_alpha   90.00
_cell.angle_beta   90.00
_cell.angle_gamma   90.00
#
_symmetry.space_group_name_H-M   'P 1'
#
loop_
_entity.id
_entity.type
_entity.pdbx_description
1 polymer ?
#
loop_
_entity_poly.entity_id
_entity_poly.type
_entity_poly.pdbx_seq_one_letter_code
_entity_poly.pdbx_strand_id
1 'polypeptide(L)'
;MPSDPNTSDPYHLSTGDRRQAVANEEAPFHDHSIVTGLLQVNTTLQYSYCALPMLTAGYRVRRTIPRAMKMKQQSAAAYEGNGPSLAAGPWPCGLPAGTLACLADTLNKEWKNYRKRLKQCQRRFSERSVHELRIETRRLFSMMELLRPFQAGRKIEAAQEALKERLDAFDDLRDTQVQLVSVGAMRRRFAAAKPFYNHLRKCEQRFSKRTRKRIKGMKAKQLGALVTACCPDLPKAETLRASHIISDLLLRCVGRAFSRAKQLRDRVDSRDTATIHQTRIAFKRFRYMVETLADCQPVEENELLKQMRDYQALMGRIQDAEVLLKTWDKYSLKKEPPRKAAVAFRRQLLKERRSLIRGYLKEADRLLEFWPIAAHKPRRPARAAHSTNKHKSARPAPIPSSGSPHALGISATSLSQAVAH
;
A
#
# COMPACT_ATOMS: atom_id res chain seq x y z
N MET A 1 10.54 51.20 54.53
CA MET A 1 10.99 52.33 55.37
C MET A 1 12.51 52.40 55.28
N PRO A 2 13.09 53.57 55.07
CA PRO A 2 14.47 53.74 54.60
C PRO A 2 15.49 53.87 55.75
N SER A 3 16.78 53.78 55.40
CA SER A 3 17.85 54.71 55.86
C SER A 3 19.17 54.46 55.09
N ASP A 4 19.60 55.52 54.43
CA ASP A 4 20.91 55.83 53.79
C ASP A 4 22.02 56.12 54.85
N PRO A 5 23.26 56.58 54.52
CA PRO A 5 24.09 56.50 53.30
C PRO A 5 25.61 56.24 53.62
N ASN A 6 26.51 56.82 52.79
CA ASN A 6 27.94 57.20 52.98
C ASN A 6 29.02 56.19 52.49
N THR A 7 30.11 56.59 51.79
CA THR A 7 30.66 57.94 51.47
C THR A 7 31.56 57.94 50.20
N SER A 8 31.72 59.12 49.57
CA SER A 8 32.93 59.64 48.86
C SER A 8 33.47 59.02 47.55
N ASP A 9 33.09 59.70 46.45
CA ASP A 9 33.96 60.23 45.35
C ASP A 9 35.04 61.23 45.90
N PRO A 10 35.90 61.93 45.10
CA PRO A 10 36.20 61.86 43.65
C PRO A 10 37.72 61.89 43.31
N TYR A 11 38.13 62.06 42.03
CA TYR A 11 38.92 63.21 41.54
C TYR A 11 39.36 63.12 40.05
N HIS A 12 38.74 63.98 39.23
CA HIS A 12 39.28 64.76 38.10
C HIS A 12 39.69 64.18 36.73
N LEU A 13 39.23 64.93 35.70
CA LEU A 13 39.56 64.84 34.28
C LEU A 13 40.86 65.60 33.92
N SER A 14 41.45 65.35 32.74
CA SER A 14 41.38 66.32 31.60
C SER A 14 42.26 65.95 30.38
N THR A 15 41.64 65.95 29.18
CA THR A 15 42.13 66.42 27.84
C THR A 15 43.54 66.06 27.28
N GLY A 16 43.62 65.75 25.96
CA GLY A 16 44.90 65.90 25.23
C GLY A 16 45.07 65.31 23.82
N ASP A 17 44.13 65.55 22.89
CA ASP A 17 44.15 65.17 21.46
C ASP A 17 45.51 65.27 20.71
N ARG A 18 45.88 64.24 19.92
CA ARG A 18 46.61 64.40 18.63
C ARG A 18 46.48 63.21 17.68
N ARG A 19 46.60 63.51 16.38
CA ARG A 19 46.21 62.70 15.21
C ARG A 19 47.35 61.89 14.58
N GLN A 20 46.95 61.08 13.58
CA GLN A 20 47.69 60.36 12.53
C GLN A 20 48.13 58.93 12.91
N ALA A 21 48.09 57.92 12.05
CA ALA A 21 47.34 57.56 10.81
C ALA A 21 48.12 56.38 10.18
N VAL A 22 47.46 55.58 9.32
CA VAL A 22 48.05 54.49 8.49
C VAL A 22 48.46 53.23 9.29
N ALA A 23 48.27 51.98 8.84
CA ALA A 23 47.24 51.34 8.02
C ALA A 23 47.47 49.81 8.12
N ASN A 24 46.41 49.00 7.92
CA ASN A 24 46.43 47.54 7.69
C ASN A 24 46.95 46.67 8.89
N GLU A 25 46.47 45.45 9.12
CA GLU A 25 45.40 44.68 8.50
C GLU A 25 44.73 43.74 9.53
N GLU A 26 43.65 43.06 9.12
CA GLU A 26 42.57 42.51 9.94
C GLU A 26 42.92 41.48 11.03
N ALA A 27 42.09 41.46 12.08
CA ALA A 27 42.17 40.55 13.23
C ALA A 27 41.28 39.29 13.09
N PRO A 28 41.56 38.20 13.82
CA PRO A 28 40.68 37.04 14.00
C PRO A 28 39.73 37.19 15.22
N PHE A 29 39.08 36.07 15.63
CA PHE A 29 38.15 35.84 16.79
C PHE A 29 36.63 35.86 16.44
N HIS A 30 35.84 34.79 16.69
CA HIS A 30 35.25 34.27 17.96
C HIS A 30 34.20 35.24 18.57
N ASP A 31 33.08 34.86 19.20
CA ASP A 31 32.40 33.56 19.45
C ASP A 31 30.90 33.82 19.80
N HIS A 32 30.16 32.79 20.29
CA HIS A 32 29.01 32.81 21.24
C HIS A 32 28.30 34.17 21.59
N SER A 33 26.96 34.33 21.69
CA SER A 33 25.96 33.41 22.26
C SER A 33 24.47 33.85 22.08
N ILE A 34 23.55 32.88 22.08
CA ILE A 34 22.33 32.76 22.94
C ILE A 34 21.20 33.84 22.96
N VAL A 35 20.03 33.43 22.44
CA VAL A 35 18.64 33.56 22.96
C VAL A 35 18.05 34.94 23.32
N THR A 36 17.13 35.44 22.48
CA THR A 36 15.68 35.64 22.76
C THR A 36 14.95 36.12 21.49
N GLY A 37 13.63 35.89 21.35
CA GLY A 37 12.86 36.38 20.18
C GLY A 37 11.68 35.50 19.73
N LEU A 38 10.65 35.37 20.57
CA LEU A 38 9.37 34.73 20.21
C LEU A 38 8.42 35.77 19.60
N LEU A 39 7.88 35.52 18.39
CA LEU A 39 6.43 35.46 18.12
C LEU A 39 6.05 35.29 16.63
N GLN A 40 5.01 34.48 16.41
CA GLN A 40 4.04 34.51 15.30
C GLN A 40 4.51 34.53 13.83
N VAL A 41 4.55 33.33 13.22
CA VAL A 41 3.66 33.06 12.07
C VAL A 41 2.91 31.75 12.33
N ASN A 42 1.60 31.77 12.11
CA ASN A 42 0.68 30.68 12.37
C ASN A 42 0.26 30.05 11.04
N THR A 43 0.52 28.76 10.80
CA THR A 43 -0.17 28.04 9.70
C THR A 43 -0.22 26.53 9.88
N THR A 44 -1.40 25.99 9.59
CA THR A 44 -1.79 24.58 9.75
C THR A 44 -1.28 23.71 8.61
N LEU A 45 -0.46 22.68 8.87
CA LEU A 45 -0.15 21.62 7.88
C LEU A 45 -0.68 20.26 8.31
N GLN A 46 -1.95 20.04 7.94
CA GLN A 46 -2.67 18.79 8.06
C GLN A 46 -2.49 18.03 6.73
N TYR A 47 -1.55 17.07 6.70
CA TYR A 47 -1.20 16.32 5.48
C TYR A 47 -2.32 15.36 5.02
N SER A 48 -3.27 15.89 4.26
CA SER A 48 -4.14 15.12 3.36
C SER A 48 -3.43 14.95 2.02
N TYR A 49 -3.32 13.71 1.52
CA TYR A 49 -2.63 13.44 0.26
C TYR A 49 -3.52 13.64 -0.98
N CYS A 50 -2.98 14.37 -1.95
CA CYS A 50 -3.33 14.35 -3.38
C CYS A 50 -4.77 14.69 -3.77
N ALA A 51 -5.06 15.98 -3.89
CA ALA A 51 -5.97 16.48 -4.93
C ALA A 51 -5.23 16.58 -6.28
N LEU A 52 -5.90 16.23 -7.38
CA LEU A 52 -5.50 16.62 -8.74
C LEU A 52 -6.27 17.90 -9.10
N PRO A 53 -5.61 18.97 -9.56
CA PRO A 53 -6.34 20.12 -10.11
C PRO A 53 -6.88 19.77 -11.50
N MET A 54 -8.20 19.67 -11.63
CA MET A 54 -8.85 19.76 -12.94
C MET A 54 -8.89 21.24 -13.36
N LEU A 55 -8.20 21.58 -14.45
CA LEU A 55 -8.30 22.90 -15.05
C LEU A 55 -9.65 23.06 -15.78
N THR A 56 -10.55 23.84 -15.19
CA THR A 56 -11.71 24.39 -15.88
C THR A 56 -11.34 25.75 -16.45
N ALA A 57 -11.06 25.82 -17.76
CA ALA A 57 -10.97 27.06 -18.51
C ALA A 57 -11.77 26.90 -19.81
N GLY A 58 -12.85 27.67 -19.95
CA GLY A 58 -13.69 27.61 -21.14
C GLY A 58 -13.10 28.42 -22.28
N TYR A 59 -12.81 27.77 -23.42
CA TYR A 59 -12.61 28.44 -24.69
C TYR A 59 -13.60 27.94 -25.74
N ARG A 60 -14.34 28.90 -26.30
CA ARG A 60 -15.43 28.71 -27.26
C ARG A 60 -14.88 28.89 -28.67
N VAL A 61 -14.47 27.82 -29.33
CA VAL A 61 -13.99 27.87 -30.73
C VAL A 61 -15.08 27.36 -31.67
N ARG A 62 -15.36 28.11 -32.74
CA ARG A 62 -16.39 27.79 -33.76
C ARG A 62 -15.90 26.69 -34.71
N ARG A 63 -16.87 26.02 -35.34
CA ARG A 63 -16.70 24.95 -36.33
C ARG A 63 -15.82 25.36 -37.53
N THR A 64 -15.03 24.43 -38.03
CA THR A 64 -14.91 24.13 -39.47
C THR A 64 -14.77 22.62 -39.66
N ILE A 65 -15.41 22.08 -40.70
CA ILE A 65 -15.39 20.64 -41.05
C ILE A 65 -14.61 20.49 -42.36
N PRO A 66 -13.45 19.80 -42.37
CA PRO A 66 -12.83 19.36 -43.62
C PRO A 66 -13.54 18.13 -44.21
N ARG A 67 -13.62 18.09 -45.53
CA ARG A 67 -14.27 17.05 -46.34
C ARG A 67 -13.65 15.66 -46.15
N ALA A 68 -14.47 14.65 -46.42
CA ALA A 68 -14.05 13.25 -46.51
C ALA A 68 -12.94 13.03 -47.54
N MET A 69 -11.93 12.24 -47.17
CA MET A 69 -11.07 11.52 -48.11
C MET A 69 -11.45 10.04 -48.10
N LYS A 70 -11.89 9.54 -49.26
CA LYS A 70 -12.01 8.10 -49.51
C LYS A 70 -10.60 7.51 -49.57
N MET A 71 -10.30 6.51 -48.76
CA MET A 71 -9.20 5.58 -49.05
C MET A 71 -9.72 4.15 -49.07
N LYS A 72 -9.05 3.34 -49.90
CA LYS A 72 -9.60 2.13 -50.51
C LYS A 72 -9.77 0.99 -49.50
N GLN A 73 -10.87 0.26 -49.64
CA GLN A 73 -10.90 -1.14 -49.21
C GLN A 73 -9.84 -1.90 -50.01
N GLN A 74 -8.98 -2.64 -49.32
CA GLN A 74 -8.23 -3.75 -49.91
C GLN A 74 -8.66 -5.03 -49.20
N SER A 75 -8.95 -6.05 -50.00
CA SER A 75 -9.51 -7.33 -49.58
C SER A 75 -8.50 -8.14 -48.77
N ALA A 76 -8.97 -8.73 -47.67
CA ALA A 76 -8.27 -9.82 -47.03
C ALA A 76 -8.38 -11.08 -47.91
N ALA A 77 -7.29 -11.45 -48.57
CA ALA A 77 -7.16 -12.75 -49.21
C ALA A 77 -6.94 -13.86 -48.17
N ALA A 78 -7.26 -15.10 -48.54
CA ALA A 78 -7.34 -16.24 -47.64
C ALA A 78 -6.04 -16.56 -46.90
N TYR A 79 -6.17 -17.01 -45.65
CA TYR A 79 -5.19 -17.86 -45.00
C TYR A 79 -5.91 -18.88 -44.11
N GLU A 80 -6.37 -19.97 -44.73
CA GLU A 80 -6.75 -21.18 -43.99
C GLU A 80 -5.48 -21.83 -43.44
N GLY A 81 -5.43 -22.06 -42.13
CA GLY A 81 -4.24 -22.58 -41.46
C GLY A 81 -4.59 -23.26 -40.16
N ASN A 82 -4.77 -24.58 -40.21
CA ASN A 82 -4.89 -25.41 -39.01
C ASN A 82 -3.61 -25.29 -38.15
N GLY A 83 -3.76 -24.76 -36.94
CA GLY A 83 -2.70 -24.68 -35.92
C GLY A 83 -3.19 -25.30 -34.60
N PRO A 84 -2.32 -25.95 -33.82
CA PRO A 84 -2.74 -26.80 -32.70
C PRO A 84 -3.30 -25.98 -31.53
N SER A 85 -4.29 -26.56 -30.85
CA SER A 85 -4.91 -26.02 -29.64
C SER A 85 -3.86 -25.68 -28.56
N LEU A 86 -3.69 -24.39 -28.28
CA LEU A 86 -2.76 -23.89 -27.27
C LEU A 86 -3.41 -23.99 -25.88
N ALA A 87 -2.74 -24.72 -24.98
CA ALA A 87 -3.20 -24.95 -23.61
C ALA A 87 -3.42 -23.64 -22.84
N ALA A 88 -4.51 -23.61 -22.06
CA ALA A 88 -4.95 -22.41 -21.35
C ALA A 88 -3.99 -21.99 -20.22
N GLY A 89 -3.67 -20.70 -20.22
CA GLY A 89 -3.01 -19.95 -19.15
C GLY A 89 -3.55 -18.51 -19.21
N PRO A 90 -3.37 -17.68 -18.16
CA PRO A 90 -4.51 -16.90 -17.67
C PRO A 90 -5.15 -15.93 -18.67
N TRP A 91 -4.39 -15.05 -19.34
CA TRP A 91 -4.94 -14.08 -20.30
C TRP A 91 -4.12 -13.75 -21.58
N PRO A 92 -3.61 -14.71 -22.39
CA PRO A 92 -3.12 -14.43 -23.74
C PRO A 92 -4.22 -14.37 -24.84
N CYS A 93 -5.40 -14.99 -24.61
CA CYS A 93 -6.35 -15.34 -25.68
C CYS A 93 -7.76 -14.72 -25.55
N GLY A 94 -7.92 -13.61 -24.81
CA GLY A 94 -9.20 -12.92 -24.61
C GLY A 94 -9.97 -13.37 -23.35
N LEU A 95 -11.03 -12.63 -23.00
CA LEU A 95 -11.90 -12.95 -21.86
C LEU A 95 -13.09 -13.82 -22.34
N PRO A 96 -13.65 -14.72 -21.51
CA PRO A 96 -14.82 -15.50 -21.91
C PRO A 96 -16.04 -14.61 -22.20
N ALA A 97 -16.92 -15.06 -23.09
CA ALA A 97 -18.23 -14.43 -23.28
C ALA A 97 -19.03 -14.46 -21.96
N GLY A 98 -19.75 -13.37 -21.64
CA GLY A 98 -20.44 -13.22 -20.37
C GLY A 98 -19.57 -12.64 -19.24
N THR A 99 -18.33 -12.23 -19.52
CA THR A 99 -17.47 -11.58 -18.50
C THR A 99 -18.12 -10.31 -17.95
N LEU A 100 -18.84 -9.51 -18.76
CA LEU A 100 -19.42 -8.26 -18.27
C LEU A 100 -20.65 -8.52 -17.38
N ALA A 101 -21.46 -9.52 -17.71
CA ALA A 101 -22.50 -10.05 -16.84
C ALA A 101 -21.94 -10.61 -15.52
N CYS A 102 -20.87 -11.41 -15.58
CA CYS A 102 -20.18 -11.90 -14.37
C CYS A 102 -19.63 -10.76 -13.50
N LEU A 103 -19.07 -9.70 -14.09
CA LEU A 103 -18.63 -8.52 -13.35
C LEU A 103 -19.81 -7.78 -12.69
N ALA A 104 -20.99 -7.73 -13.34
CA ALA A 104 -22.19 -7.16 -12.73
C ALA A 104 -22.70 -8.00 -11.54
N ASP A 105 -22.70 -9.33 -11.65
CA ASP A 105 -23.04 -10.22 -10.54
C ASP A 105 -22.03 -10.16 -9.39
N THR A 106 -20.74 -10.08 -9.72
CA THR A 106 -19.67 -9.87 -8.76
C THR A 106 -19.81 -8.52 -8.06
N LEU A 107 -20.16 -7.45 -8.77
CA LEU A 107 -20.46 -6.15 -8.17
C LEU A 107 -21.66 -6.23 -7.21
N ASN A 108 -22.72 -6.93 -7.59
CA ASN A 108 -23.89 -7.16 -6.73
C ASN A 108 -23.53 -7.96 -5.46
N LYS A 109 -22.67 -8.98 -5.59
CA LYS A 109 -22.13 -9.79 -4.48
C LYS A 109 -21.26 -8.94 -3.53
N GLU A 110 -20.31 -8.19 -4.07
CA GLU A 110 -19.42 -7.31 -3.30
C GLU A 110 -20.20 -6.18 -2.60
N TRP A 111 -21.25 -5.64 -3.22
CA TRP A 111 -22.14 -4.69 -2.57
C TRP A 111 -22.92 -5.30 -1.39
N LYS A 112 -23.43 -6.52 -1.54
CA LYS A 112 -24.07 -7.28 -0.44
C LYS A 112 -23.08 -7.55 0.70
N ASN A 113 -21.85 -7.99 0.37
CA ASN A 113 -20.77 -8.23 1.34
C ASN A 113 -20.39 -6.96 2.09
N TYR A 114 -20.12 -5.85 1.37
CA TYR A 114 -19.84 -4.54 1.95
C TYR A 114 -20.92 -4.11 2.96
N ARG A 115 -22.21 -4.20 2.59
CA ARG A 115 -23.33 -3.87 3.49
C ARG A 115 -23.34 -4.76 4.75
N LYS A 116 -23.07 -6.06 4.59
CA LYS A 116 -22.99 -7.03 5.71
C LYS A 116 -21.85 -6.67 6.66
N ARG A 117 -20.63 -6.41 6.14
CA ARG A 117 -19.47 -6.03 6.96
C ARG A 117 -19.64 -4.66 7.61
N LEU A 118 -20.28 -3.69 6.95
CA LEU A 118 -20.60 -2.40 7.54
C LEU A 118 -21.51 -2.56 8.76
N LYS A 119 -22.62 -3.28 8.62
CA LYS A 119 -23.53 -3.60 9.74
C LYS A 119 -22.81 -4.35 10.87
N GLN A 120 -21.98 -5.34 10.53
CA GLN A 120 -21.19 -6.12 11.50
C GLN A 120 -20.22 -5.23 12.28
N CYS A 121 -19.48 -4.34 11.61
CA CYS A 121 -18.55 -3.41 12.24
C CYS A 121 -19.26 -2.31 13.05
N GLN A 122 -20.47 -1.89 12.65
CA GLN A 122 -21.32 -0.97 13.40
C GLN A 122 -21.86 -1.61 14.70
N ARG A 123 -22.25 -2.90 14.66
CA ARG A 123 -22.73 -3.66 15.83
C ARG A 123 -21.58 -4.04 16.78
N ARG A 124 -20.53 -4.70 16.26
CA ARG A 124 -19.37 -5.18 17.02
C ARG A 124 -18.08 -4.66 16.39
N PHE A 125 -17.70 -3.44 16.77
CA PHE A 125 -16.44 -2.82 16.36
C PHE A 125 -15.25 -3.52 17.03
N SER A 126 -14.45 -4.22 16.24
CA SER A 126 -13.24 -4.97 16.62
C SER A 126 -12.19 -4.85 15.51
N GLU A 127 -10.93 -5.24 15.76
CA GLU A 127 -9.91 -5.25 14.71
C GLU A 127 -10.33 -6.10 13.51
N ARG A 128 -10.88 -7.30 13.76
CA ARG A 128 -11.39 -8.20 12.71
C ARG A 128 -12.48 -7.55 11.86
N SER A 129 -13.50 -6.92 12.47
CA SER A 129 -14.59 -6.31 11.69
C SER A 129 -14.14 -5.05 10.93
N VAL A 130 -13.19 -4.30 11.48
CA VAL A 130 -12.50 -3.20 10.78
C VAL A 130 -11.69 -3.71 9.58
N HIS A 131 -10.96 -4.82 9.74
CA HIS A 131 -10.16 -5.43 8.70
C HIS A 131 -11.02 -5.98 7.56
N GLU A 132 -12.05 -6.78 7.89
CA GLU A 132 -13.02 -7.31 6.92
C GLU A 132 -13.68 -6.16 6.14
N LEU A 133 -14.19 -5.12 6.80
CA LEU A 133 -14.79 -3.96 6.14
C LEU A 133 -13.80 -3.20 5.22
N ARG A 134 -12.54 -3.05 5.63
CA ARG A 134 -11.48 -2.44 4.78
C ARG A 134 -11.12 -3.30 3.57
N ILE A 135 -11.34 -4.61 3.59
CA ILE A 135 -11.17 -5.49 2.42
C ILE A 135 -12.31 -5.27 1.42
N GLU A 136 -13.58 -5.43 1.84
CA GLU A 136 -14.74 -5.27 0.93
C GLU A 136 -14.75 -3.88 0.29
N THR A 137 -14.41 -2.83 1.07
CA THR A 137 -14.35 -1.44 0.56
C THR A 137 -13.30 -1.29 -0.56
N ARG A 138 -12.19 -2.03 -0.50
CA ARG A 138 -11.12 -2.00 -1.53
C ARG A 138 -11.46 -2.83 -2.76
N ARG A 139 -12.09 -3.99 -2.58
CA ARG A 139 -12.64 -4.79 -3.70
C ARG A 139 -13.65 -3.95 -4.48
N LEU A 140 -14.64 -3.37 -3.78
CA LEU A 140 -15.65 -2.51 -4.39
C LEU A 140 -15.06 -1.26 -5.08
N PHE A 141 -14.05 -0.59 -4.47
CA PHE A 141 -13.35 0.54 -5.12
C PHE A 141 -12.69 0.13 -6.45
N SER A 142 -12.13 -1.07 -6.51
CA SER A 142 -11.39 -1.56 -7.66
C SER A 142 -12.31 -2.05 -8.78
N MET A 143 -13.46 -2.63 -8.41
CA MET A 143 -14.56 -2.91 -9.34
C MET A 143 -15.07 -1.62 -10.01
N MET A 144 -15.22 -0.52 -9.26
CA MET A 144 -15.54 0.79 -9.86
C MET A 144 -14.45 1.29 -10.83
N GLU A 145 -13.17 1.01 -10.55
CA GLU A 145 -12.06 1.39 -11.44
C GLU A 145 -12.07 0.57 -12.76
N LEU A 146 -12.40 -0.73 -12.67
CA LEU A 146 -12.49 -1.64 -13.81
C LEU A 146 -13.70 -1.32 -14.73
N LEU A 147 -14.84 -0.96 -14.15
CA LEU A 147 -16.08 -0.66 -14.88
C LEU A 147 -16.11 0.74 -15.53
N ARG A 148 -15.13 1.61 -15.23
CA ARG A 148 -15.03 2.98 -15.78
C ARG A 148 -15.21 3.12 -17.30
N PRO A 149 -14.74 2.20 -18.17
CA PRO A 149 -14.90 2.33 -19.62
C PRO A 149 -16.34 2.16 -20.15
N PHE A 150 -17.23 1.58 -19.35
CA PHE A 150 -18.56 1.17 -19.79
C PHE A 150 -19.66 2.17 -19.43
N GLN A 151 -19.35 3.27 -18.72
CA GLN A 151 -20.35 4.09 -18.05
C GLN A 151 -19.98 5.58 -17.95
N ALA A 152 -20.97 6.39 -17.56
CA ALA A 152 -20.81 7.82 -17.33
C ALA A 152 -19.88 8.12 -16.12
N GLY A 153 -18.67 8.62 -16.41
CA GLY A 153 -17.58 8.80 -15.44
C GLY A 153 -17.95 9.47 -14.12
N ARG A 154 -18.81 10.51 -14.14
CA ARG A 154 -19.21 11.26 -12.93
C ARG A 154 -19.81 10.38 -11.81
N LYS A 155 -20.58 9.34 -12.16
CA LYS A 155 -21.19 8.44 -11.15
C LYS A 155 -20.14 7.53 -10.51
N ILE A 156 -19.23 7.00 -11.33
CA ILE A 156 -18.14 6.13 -10.89
C ILE A 156 -17.14 6.93 -10.04
N GLU A 157 -16.80 8.15 -10.43
CA GLU A 157 -15.92 9.05 -9.67
C GLU A 157 -16.52 9.40 -8.30
N ALA A 158 -17.81 9.72 -8.23
CA ALA A 158 -18.52 9.93 -6.96
C ALA A 158 -18.56 8.67 -6.08
N ALA A 159 -18.72 7.47 -6.68
CA ALA A 159 -18.67 6.20 -5.95
C ALA A 159 -17.25 5.92 -5.41
N GLN A 160 -16.22 6.16 -6.21
CA GLN A 160 -14.81 5.99 -5.84
C GLN A 160 -14.40 6.94 -4.72
N GLU A 161 -14.76 8.23 -4.78
CA GLU A 161 -14.43 9.17 -3.71
C GLU A 161 -15.16 8.81 -2.40
N ALA A 162 -16.45 8.47 -2.46
CA ALA A 162 -17.20 8.00 -1.30
C ALA A 162 -16.68 6.68 -0.71
N LEU A 163 -15.99 5.85 -1.50
CA LEU A 163 -15.29 4.63 -1.04
C LEU A 163 -13.90 4.95 -0.46
N LYS A 164 -13.19 5.92 -1.03
CA LYS A 164 -11.91 6.43 -0.54
C LYS A 164 -12.07 7.10 0.83
N GLU A 165 -13.01 8.03 0.99
CA GLU A 165 -13.35 8.64 2.29
C GLU A 165 -13.62 7.60 3.39
N ARG A 166 -14.27 6.49 3.02
CA ARG A 166 -14.52 5.36 3.93
C ARG A 166 -13.24 4.65 4.32
N LEU A 167 -12.28 4.46 3.41
CA LEU A 167 -10.97 3.89 3.72
C LEU A 167 -10.15 4.81 4.62
N ASP A 168 -10.09 6.10 4.28
CA ASP A 168 -9.31 7.12 5.00
C ASP A 168 -9.80 7.27 6.46
N ALA A 169 -11.08 7.00 6.73
CA ALA A 169 -11.65 7.02 8.08
C ALA A 169 -11.02 6.03 9.08
N PHE A 170 -10.22 5.06 8.62
CA PHE A 170 -9.54 4.07 9.46
C PHE A 170 -8.02 4.23 9.52
N ASP A 171 -7.41 5.11 8.73
CA ASP A 171 -5.96 5.05 8.49
C ASP A 171 -5.15 5.38 9.75
N ASP A 172 -5.49 6.45 10.48
CA ASP A 172 -4.94 6.76 11.83
C ASP A 172 -4.90 5.52 12.75
N LEU A 173 -5.99 4.76 12.79
CA LEU A 173 -6.15 3.58 13.64
C LEU A 173 -5.30 2.42 13.14
N ARG A 174 -5.34 2.14 11.83
CA ARG A 174 -4.61 0.99 11.28
C ARG A 174 -3.11 1.19 11.35
N ASP A 175 -2.63 2.39 11.05
CA ASP A 175 -1.20 2.71 11.11
C ASP A 175 -0.70 2.59 12.55
N THR A 176 -1.45 3.10 13.53
CA THR A 176 -1.12 2.94 14.95
C THR A 176 -1.09 1.47 15.40
N GLN A 177 -2.02 0.63 14.91
CA GLN A 177 -2.03 -0.82 15.19
C GLN A 177 -0.79 -1.52 14.62
N VAL A 178 -0.39 -1.21 13.39
CA VAL A 178 0.82 -1.78 12.77
C VAL A 178 2.07 -1.33 13.53
N GLN A 179 2.17 -0.05 13.89
CA GLN A 179 3.26 0.48 14.71
C GLN A 179 3.35 -0.19 16.08
N LEU A 180 2.21 -0.48 16.73
CA LEU A 180 2.19 -1.18 18.03
C LEU A 180 2.82 -2.56 17.92
N VAL A 181 2.53 -3.33 16.86
CA VAL A 181 3.17 -4.64 16.63
C VAL A 181 4.69 -4.49 16.47
N SER A 182 5.13 -3.57 15.61
CA SER A 182 6.56 -3.32 15.33
C SER A 182 7.33 -2.87 16.58
N VAL A 183 6.85 -1.83 17.28
CA VAL A 183 7.48 -1.31 18.50
C VAL A 183 7.39 -2.34 19.63
N GLY A 184 6.32 -3.14 19.68
CA GLY A 184 6.10 -4.19 20.66
C GLY A 184 7.28 -5.15 20.79
N ALA A 185 7.82 -5.62 19.66
CA ALA A 185 8.99 -6.49 19.60
C ALA A 185 10.29 -5.81 20.11
N MET A 186 10.40 -4.50 19.97
CA MET A 186 11.59 -3.72 20.35
C MET A 186 11.63 -3.32 21.84
N ARG A 187 10.52 -3.45 22.58
CA ARG A 187 10.35 -2.98 23.98
C ARG A 187 11.39 -3.49 24.98
N ARG A 188 11.92 -4.70 24.79
CA ARG A 188 12.94 -5.30 25.69
C ARG A 188 14.36 -4.80 25.38
N ARG A 189 14.63 -4.37 24.15
CA ARG A 189 15.98 -4.05 23.66
C ARG A 189 16.31 -2.55 23.70
N PHE A 190 15.31 -1.68 23.63
CA PHE A 190 15.49 -0.23 23.58
C PHE A 190 14.67 0.46 24.66
N ALA A 191 15.34 1.11 25.62
CA ALA A 191 14.68 1.79 26.74
C ALA A 191 13.60 2.80 26.29
N ALA A 192 13.86 3.54 25.20
CA ALA A 192 12.92 4.50 24.62
C ALA A 192 11.66 3.87 23.97
N ALA A 193 11.70 2.57 23.61
CA ALA A 193 10.57 1.90 22.97
C ALA A 193 9.40 1.66 23.95
N LYS A 194 9.65 1.46 25.25
CA LYS A 194 8.61 1.23 26.26
C LYS A 194 7.68 2.45 26.48
N PRO A 195 8.18 3.69 26.73
CA PRO A 195 7.32 4.86 26.85
C PRO A 195 6.65 5.25 25.52
N PHE A 196 7.33 5.03 24.38
CA PHE A 196 6.72 5.24 23.06
C PHE A 196 5.58 4.26 22.75
N TYR A 197 5.74 2.97 23.05
CA TYR A 197 4.67 1.98 22.95
C TYR A 197 3.44 2.38 23.80
N ASN A 198 3.66 2.87 25.02
CA ASN A 198 2.59 3.36 25.89
C ASN A 198 1.88 4.60 25.30
N HIS A 199 2.61 5.49 24.62
CA HIS A 199 2.02 6.59 23.86
C HIS A 199 1.16 6.08 22.69
N LEU A 200 1.68 5.13 21.89
CA LEU A 200 0.93 4.51 20.79
C LEU A 200 -0.35 3.82 21.26
N ARG A 201 -0.36 3.14 22.42
CA ARG A 201 -1.60 2.59 23.00
C ARG A 201 -2.63 3.67 23.33
N LYS A 202 -2.20 4.83 23.85
CA LYS A 202 -3.09 5.99 24.08
C LYS A 202 -3.58 6.62 22.76
N CYS A 203 -2.81 6.53 21.68
CA CYS A 203 -3.26 6.92 20.34
C CYS A 203 -4.30 5.94 19.78
N GLU A 204 -4.03 4.63 19.85
CA GLU A 204 -4.93 3.57 19.39
C GLU A 204 -6.31 3.71 20.03
N GLN A 205 -6.38 3.86 21.36
CA GLN A 205 -7.65 4.04 22.07
C GLN A 205 -8.44 5.28 21.61
N ARG A 206 -7.75 6.39 21.30
CA ARG A 206 -8.38 7.63 20.81
C ARG A 206 -8.87 7.48 19.37
N PHE A 207 -8.06 6.91 18.49
CA PHE A 207 -8.43 6.67 17.10
C PHE A 207 -9.53 5.60 16.99
N SER A 208 -9.50 4.55 17.81
CA SER A 208 -10.54 3.54 17.95
C SER A 208 -11.90 4.18 18.30
N LYS A 209 -11.95 5.09 19.29
CA LYS A 209 -13.15 5.89 19.60
C LYS A 209 -13.59 6.78 18.43
N ARG A 210 -12.66 7.50 17.77
CA ARG A 210 -12.94 8.39 16.61
C ARG A 210 -13.52 7.63 15.41
N THR A 211 -12.85 6.55 15.00
CA THR A 211 -13.24 5.71 13.87
C THR A 211 -14.55 4.97 14.17
N ARG A 212 -14.77 4.48 15.40
CA ARG A 212 -16.07 3.93 15.82
C ARG A 212 -17.21 4.96 15.67
N LYS A 213 -17.01 6.22 16.09
CA LYS A 213 -18.01 7.30 15.91
C LYS A 213 -18.28 7.56 14.42
N ARG A 214 -17.23 7.63 13.59
CA ARG A 214 -17.36 7.79 12.12
C ARG A 214 -18.16 6.65 11.48
N ILE A 215 -17.82 5.39 11.77
CA ILE A 215 -18.50 4.21 11.20
C ILE A 215 -19.96 4.13 11.61
N LYS A 216 -20.32 4.48 12.86
CA LYS A 216 -21.73 4.56 13.29
C LYS A 216 -22.54 5.56 12.42
N GLY A 217 -21.92 6.64 11.94
CA GLY A 217 -22.55 7.62 11.05
C GLY A 217 -22.58 7.22 9.56
N MET A 218 -21.83 6.20 9.13
CA MET A 218 -21.73 5.82 7.71
C MET A 218 -23.05 5.24 7.18
N LYS A 219 -23.73 5.98 6.31
CA LYS A 219 -24.95 5.56 5.62
C LYS A 219 -24.62 4.78 4.34
N ALA A 220 -25.23 3.61 4.18
CA ALA A 220 -25.09 2.80 2.97
C ALA A 220 -25.97 3.32 1.80
N LYS A 221 -27.06 4.06 2.06
CA LYS A 221 -28.07 4.43 1.05
C LYS A 221 -27.50 5.18 -0.16
N GLN A 222 -26.71 6.24 0.07
CA GLN A 222 -26.15 7.07 -1.02
C GLN A 222 -25.17 6.29 -1.90
N LEU A 223 -24.18 5.61 -1.30
CA LEU A 223 -23.26 4.75 -2.07
C LEU A 223 -24.00 3.62 -2.78
N GLY A 224 -25.07 3.08 -2.18
CA GLY A 224 -25.92 2.07 -2.82
C GLY A 224 -26.62 2.59 -4.06
N ALA A 225 -27.15 3.82 -4.03
CA ALA A 225 -27.73 4.44 -5.21
C ALA A 225 -26.69 4.64 -6.32
N LEU A 226 -25.46 5.04 -5.97
CA LEU A 226 -24.36 5.16 -6.94
C LEU A 226 -23.97 3.79 -7.54
N VAL A 227 -23.76 2.78 -6.70
CA VAL A 227 -23.40 1.41 -7.14
C VAL A 227 -24.51 0.77 -7.98
N THR A 228 -25.78 0.87 -7.56
CA THR A 228 -26.91 0.37 -8.34
C THR A 228 -27.04 1.12 -9.66
N ALA A 229 -26.82 2.45 -9.69
CA ALA A 229 -26.80 3.21 -10.93
C ALA A 229 -25.60 2.88 -11.85
N CYS A 230 -24.69 2.00 -11.42
CA CYS A 230 -23.59 1.44 -12.20
C CYS A 230 -23.83 -0.01 -12.69
N CYS A 231 -24.98 -0.62 -12.43
CA CYS A 231 -25.32 -1.96 -12.92
C CYS A 231 -26.24 -2.05 -14.17
N PRO A 232 -27.23 -1.16 -14.42
CA PRO A 232 -28.37 -1.50 -15.30
C PRO A 232 -28.01 -1.62 -16.79
N ASP A 233 -26.93 -0.98 -17.20
CA ASP A 233 -26.52 -0.91 -18.61
C ASP A 233 -25.46 -1.97 -18.97
N LEU A 234 -24.90 -2.70 -17.99
CA LEU A 234 -23.81 -3.65 -18.22
C LEU A 234 -24.22 -4.87 -19.06
N PRO A 235 -25.32 -5.61 -18.77
CA PRO A 235 -25.72 -6.74 -19.60
C PRO A 235 -26.16 -6.28 -21.00
N LYS A 236 -26.82 -5.12 -21.10
CA LYS A 236 -27.23 -4.52 -22.38
C LYS A 236 -26.02 -4.12 -23.23
N ALA A 237 -24.99 -3.55 -22.62
CA ALA A 237 -23.73 -3.23 -23.28
C ALA A 237 -22.99 -4.50 -23.76
N GLU A 238 -23.19 -5.64 -23.10
CA GLU A 238 -22.68 -6.94 -23.56
C GLU A 238 -23.46 -7.51 -24.75
N THR A 239 -24.79 -7.37 -24.78
CA THR A 239 -25.58 -7.75 -25.97
C THR A 239 -25.28 -6.85 -27.17
N LEU A 240 -25.03 -5.56 -26.95
CA LEU A 240 -24.78 -4.56 -28.01
C LEU A 240 -23.34 -4.52 -28.54
N ARG A 241 -22.37 -5.17 -27.87
CA ARG A 241 -20.96 -5.17 -28.27
C ARG A 241 -20.45 -6.59 -28.37
N ALA A 242 -19.72 -6.89 -29.46
CA ALA A 242 -19.08 -8.19 -29.59
C ALA A 242 -18.12 -8.45 -28.41
N SER A 243 -18.14 -9.68 -27.87
CA SER A 243 -17.39 -10.09 -26.67
C SER A 243 -15.88 -9.79 -26.74
N HIS A 244 -15.29 -9.85 -27.94
CA HIS A 244 -13.88 -9.49 -28.15
C HIS A 244 -13.58 -8.00 -27.87
N ILE A 245 -14.52 -7.09 -28.16
CA ILE A 245 -14.38 -5.64 -27.90
C ILE A 245 -14.38 -5.38 -26.38
N ILE A 246 -15.23 -6.10 -25.64
CA ILE A 246 -15.34 -6.01 -24.18
C ILE A 246 -14.07 -6.54 -23.53
N SER A 247 -13.58 -7.69 -24.02
CA SER A 247 -12.33 -8.31 -23.62
C SER A 247 -11.14 -7.38 -23.80
N ASP A 248 -10.97 -6.82 -25.00
CA ASP A 248 -9.92 -5.85 -25.32
C ASP A 248 -10.00 -4.60 -24.42
N LEU A 249 -11.21 -4.06 -24.20
CA LEU A 249 -11.39 -2.87 -23.37
C LEU A 249 -11.02 -3.11 -21.89
N LEU A 250 -11.35 -4.29 -21.34
CA LEU A 250 -10.97 -4.70 -19.99
C LEU A 250 -9.47 -4.97 -19.88
N LEU A 251 -8.88 -5.73 -20.83
CA LEU A 251 -7.45 -6.02 -20.86
C LEU A 251 -6.61 -4.74 -21.06
N ARG A 252 -7.07 -3.75 -21.84
CA ARG A 252 -6.44 -2.43 -21.94
C ARG A 252 -6.52 -1.63 -20.63
N CYS A 253 -7.54 -1.82 -19.79
CA CYS A 253 -7.58 -1.21 -18.47
C CYS A 253 -6.54 -1.80 -17.54
N VAL A 254 -6.48 -3.13 -17.45
CA VAL A 254 -5.45 -3.86 -16.68
C VAL A 254 -4.04 -3.49 -17.18
N GLY A 255 -3.82 -3.52 -18.49
CA GLY A 255 -2.54 -3.16 -19.10
C GLY A 255 -2.11 -1.72 -18.86
N ARG A 256 -3.05 -0.75 -18.81
CA ARG A 256 -2.75 0.63 -18.42
C ARG A 256 -2.38 0.74 -16.94
N ALA A 257 -3.09 0.05 -16.05
CA ALA A 257 -2.75 0.03 -14.62
C ALA A 257 -1.36 -0.59 -14.38
N PHE A 258 -1.06 -1.69 -15.06
CA PHE A 258 0.27 -2.30 -15.05
C PHE A 258 1.36 -1.37 -15.59
N SER A 259 1.14 -0.78 -16.78
CA SER A 259 2.09 0.15 -17.41
C SER A 259 2.41 1.32 -16.49
N ARG A 260 1.40 1.84 -15.77
CA ARG A 260 1.60 2.90 -14.76
C ARG A 260 2.42 2.41 -13.56
N ALA A 261 2.23 1.17 -13.11
CA ALA A 261 3.05 0.58 -12.05
C ALA A 261 4.51 0.37 -12.49
N LYS A 262 4.73 -0.13 -13.72
CA LYS A 262 6.06 -0.25 -14.33
C LYS A 262 6.77 1.10 -14.44
N GLN A 263 6.13 2.11 -15.03
CA GLN A 263 6.68 3.47 -15.15
C GLN A 263 7.05 4.12 -13.81
N LEU A 264 6.37 3.77 -12.71
CA LEU A 264 6.71 4.25 -11.37
C LEU A 264 7.86 3.44 -10.77
N ARG A 265 7.88 2.11 -10.98
CA ARG A 265 9.00 1.23 -10.61
C ARG A 265 10.29 1.71 -11.25
N ASP A 266 10.26 2.03 -12.55
CA ASP A 266 11.42 2.53 -13.31
C ASP A 266 11.93 3.89 -12.81
N ARG A 267 11.18 4.58 -11.95
CA ARG A 267 11.54 5.85 -11.29
C ARG A 267 11.77 5.71 -9.78
N VAL A 268 11.93 4.50 -9.27
CA VAL A 268 12.19 4.27 -7.84
C VAL A 268 13.58 4.78 -7.46
N ASP A 269 13.64 5.69 -6.49
CA ASP A 269 14.88 6.03 -5.79
C ASP A 269 14.89 5.36 -4.41
N SER A 270 15.99 4.67 -4.11
CA SER A 270 16.31 4.12 -2.79
C SER A 270 16.34 5.16 -1.65
N ARG A 271 16.57 6.45 -1.97
CA ARG A 271 16.66 7.56 -1.02
C ARG A 271 15.29 8.19 -0.77
N ASP A 272 14.39 8.19 -1.75
CA ASP A 272 13.02 8.70 -1.59
C ASP A 272 11.97 7.57 -1.53
N THR A 273 11.55 7.28 -0.30
CA THR A 273 10.46 6.33 -0.02
C THR A 273 9.12 6.68 -0.68
N ALA A 274 8.88 7.94 -1.07
CA ALA A 274 7.65 8.32 -1.76
C ALA A 274 7.57 7.70 -3.17
N THR A 275 8.68 7.51 -3.88
CA THR A 275 8.71 6.79 -5.18
C THR A 275 8.24 5.34 -5.03
N ILE A 276 8.71 4.64 -3.99
CA ILE A 276 8.30 3.29 -3.62
C ILE A 276 6.81 3.26 -3.23
N HIS A 277 6.35 4.26 -2.47
CA HIS A 277 4.94 4.40 -2.09
C HIS A 277 4.01 4.58 -3.30
N GLN A 278 4.38 5.44 -4.24
CA GLN A 278 3.62 5.65 -5.49
C GLN A 278 3.56 4.36 -6.30
N THR A 279 4.71 3.67 -6.46
CA THR A 279 4.79 2.35 -7.13
C THR A 279 3.84 1.35 -6.48
N ARG A 280 3.83 1.27 -5.14
CA ARG A 280 2.91 0.42 -4.38
C ARG A 280 1.44 0.76 -4.62
N ILE A 281 1.06 2.03 -4.69
CA ILE A 281 -0.33 2.44 -4.97
C ILE A 281 -0.74 1.95 -6.37
N ALA A 282 0.08 2.19 -7.38
CA ALA A 282 -0.22 1.76 -8.75
C ALA A 282 -0.28 0.24 -8.88
N PHE A 283 0.70 -0.48 -8.30
CA PHE A 283 0.71 -1.94 -8.30
C PHE A 283 -0.51 -2.53 -7.58
N LYS A 284 -0.94 -1.92 -6.46
CA LYS A 284 -2.14 -2.33 -5.72
C LYS A 284 -3.42 -2.18 -6.55
N ARG A 285 -3.55 -1.13 -7.36
CA ARG A 285 -4.68 -0.96 -8.30
C ARG A 285 -4.67 -2.05 -9.36
N PHE A 286 -3.53 -2.28 -10.01
CA PHE A 286 -3.35 -3.38 -10.96
C PHE A 286 -3.71 -4.75 -10.35
N ARG A 287 -3.15 -5.10 -9.17
CA ARG A 287 -3.48 -6.36 -8.47
C ARG A 287 -4.98 -6.51 -8.23
N TYR A 288 -5.66 -5.46 -7.78
CA TYR A 288 -7.10 -5.58 -7.53
C TYR A 288 -7.95 -5.69 -8.81
N MET A 289 -7.53 -5.13 -9.94
CA MET A 289 -8.18 -5.40 -11.23
C MET A 289 -8.03 -6.87 -11.63
N VAL A 290 -6.82 -7.45 -11.46
CA VAL A 290 -6.58 -8.88 -11.70
C VAL A 290 -7.41 -9.75 -10.75
N GLU A 291 -7.43 -9.45 -9.44
CA GLU A 291 -8.29 -10.16 -8.46
C GLU A 291 -9.78 -10.08 -8.81
N THR A 292 -10.23 -9.00 -9.44
CA THR A 292 -11.63 -8.82 -9.84
C THR A 292 -11.99 -9.61 -11.10
N LEU A 293 -11.06 -9.76 -12.05
CA LEU A 293 -11.26 -10.59 -13.24
C LEU A 293 -11.11 -12.09 -12.92
N ALA A 294 -10.23 -12.44 -11.98
CA ALA A 294 -10.02 -13.80 -11.48
C ALA A 294 -11.29 -14.39 -10.85
N ASP A 295 -12.06 -13.57 -10.10
CA ASP A 295 -13.35 -13.97 -9.53
C ASP A 295 -14.41 -14.34 -10.61
N CYS A 296 -14.12 -14.11 -11.91
CA CYS A 296 -14.94 -14.48 -13.07
C CYS A 296 -14.40 -15.67 -13.91
N GLN A 297 -13.40 -16.42 -13.44
CA GLN A 297 -12.93 -17.65 -14.09
C GLN A 297 -12.99 -18.89 -13.18
N PRO A 298 -13.16 -20.10 -13.75
CA PRO A 298 -12.87 -21.35 -13.04
C PRO A 298 -11.36 -21.45 -12.75
N VAL A 299 -11.01 -21.87 -11.53
CA VAL A 299 -9.77 -21.43 -10.85
C VAL A 299 -8.57 -22.37 -11.02
N GLU A 300 -7.44 -21.81 -11.44
CA GLU A 300 -6.08 -22.20 -10.97
C GLU A 300 -5.26 -21.02 -10.37
N GLU A 301 -5.78 -19.78 -10.41
CA GLU A 301 -5.00 -18.54 -10.23
C GLU A 301 -4.49 -18.21 -8.79
N ASN A 302 -4.58 -19.14 -7.85
CA ASN A 302 -4.23 -18.88 -6.44
C ASN A 302 -2.76 -18.47 -6.25
N GLU A 303 -1.83 -19.06 -7.03
CA GLU A 303 -0.41 -18.80 -6.87
C GLU A 303 0.00 -17.43 -7.44
N LEU A 304 -0.48 -17.02 -8.62
CA LEU A 304 -0.21 -15.68 -9.16
C LEU A 304 -0.66 -14.58 -8.18
N LEU A 305 -1.91 -14.67 -7.70
CA LEU A 305 -2.45 -13.71 -6.74
C LEU A 305 -1.71 -13.74 -5.38
N LYS A 306 -1.15 -14.88 -4.98
CA LYS A 306 -0.27 -15.01 -3.81
C LYS A 306 1.07 -14.29 -4.04
N GLN A 307 1.73 -14.55 -5.17
CA GLN A 307 2.98 -13.88 -5.55
C GLN A 307 2.83 -12.35 -5.65
N MET A 308 1.72 -11.85 -6.20
CA MET A 308 1.41 -10.42 -6.22
C MET A 308 1.18 -9.84 -4.82
N ARG A 309 0.54 -10.60 -3.91
CA ARG A 309 0.38 -10.19 -2.50
C ARG A 309 1.73 -10.09 -1.79
N ASP A 310 2.62 -11.04 -2.02
CA ASP A 310 3.98 -11.08 -1.44
C ASP A 310 4.83 -9.90 -1.94
N TYR A 311 4.83 -9.64 -3.26
CA TYR A 311 5.51 -8.48 -3.84
C TYR A 311 4.97 -7.15 -3.25
N GLN A 312 3.65 -7.01 -3.13
CA GLN A 312 3.03 -5.83 -2.50
C GLN A 312 3.43 -5.70 -1.01
N ALA A 313 3.67 -6.81 -0.30
CA ALA A 313 4.08 -6.81 1.10
C ALA A 313 5.54 -6.34 1.29
N LEU A 314 6.41 -6.47 0.29
CA LEU A 314 7.76 -5.87 0.31
C LEU A 314 7.67 -4.34 0.49
N MET A 315 6.94 -3.68 -0.42
CA MET A 315 6.71 -2.24 -0.37
C MET A 315 5.84 -1.82 0.83
N GLY A 316 4.91 -2.68 1.27
CA GLY A 316 4.09 -2.46 2.46
C GLY A 316 4.94 -2.21 3.71
N ARG A 317 5.88 -3.12 4.00
CA ARG A 317 6.78 -3.00 5.16
C ARG A 317 7.64 -1.74 5.13
N ILE A 318 8.06 -1.27 3.94
CA ILE A 318 8.80 -0.01 3.77
C ILE A 318 7.93 1.18 4.20
N GLN A 319 6.68 1.22 3.74
CA GLN A 319 5.73 2.26 4.16
C GLN A 319 5.49 2.24 5.67
N ASP A 320 5.27 1.05 6.23
CA ASP A 320 5.00 0.90 7.67
C ASP A 320 6.18 1.41 8.51
N ALA A 321 7.42 1.11 8.10
CA ALA A 321 8.65 1.61 8.73
C ALA A 321 8.82 3.14 8.58
N GLU A 322 8.44 3.71 7.43
CA GLU A 322 8.51 5.15 7.19
C GLU A 322 7.49 5.94 8.04
N VAL A 323 6.24 5.46 8.12
CA VAL A 323 5.20 6.07 8.96
C VAL A 323 5.54 5.91 10.45
N LEU A 324 6.13 4.78 10.85
CA LEU A 324 6.67 4.57 12.19
C LEU A 324 7.78 5.58 12.53
N LEU A 325 8.76 5.78 11.65
CA LEU A 325 9.86 6.73 11.86
C LEU A 325 9.34 8.18 12.01
N LYS A 326 8.42 8.62 11.14
CA LYS A 326 7.77 9.94 11.24
C LYS A 326 7.00 10.11 12.55
N THR A 327 6.32 9.05 13.01
CA THR A 327 5.57 9.07 14.28
C THR A 327 6.51 9.11 15.48
N TRP A 328 7.62 8.38 15.43
CA TRP A 328 8.68 8.44 16.43
C TRP A 328 9.32 9.83 16.51
N ASP A 329 9.70 10.43 15.38
CA ASP A 329 10.35 11.75 15.37
C ASP A 329 9.43 12.83 15.97
N LYS A 330 8.14 12.82 15.61
CA LYS A 330 7.11 13.70 16.21
C LYS A 330 6.91 13.45 17.71
N TYR A 331 7.00 12.19 18.16
CA TYR A 331 6.94 11.86 19.59
C TYR A 331 8.19 12.34 20.34
N SER A 332 9.38 12.13 19.78
CA SER A 332 10.65 12.49 20.39
C SER A 332 10.78 14.01 20.58
N LEU A 333 10.32 14.81 19.61
CA LEU A 333 10.25 16.27 19.72
C LEU A 333 9.28 16.75 20.82
N LYS A 334 8.21 16.00 21.12
CA LYS A 334 7.18 16.41 22.09
C LYS A 334 7.39 15.85 23.51
N LYS A 335 8.24 14.83 23.66
CA LYS A 335 8.44 14.10 24.91
C LYS A 335 9.88 13.92 25.35
N GLU A 336 10.82 14.44 24.56
CA GLU A 336 12.24 14.60 24.89
C GLU A 336 12.83 13.41 25.66
N PRO A 337 12.68 12.16 25.15
CA PRO A 337 13.24 10.99 25.80
C PRO A 337 14.77 11.10 25.90
N PRO A 338 15.42 10.49 26.90
CA PRO A 338 16.85 10.65 27.15
C PRO A 338 17.71 10.47 25.89
N ARG A 339 18.49 11.51 25.54
CA ARG A 339 19.16 11.67 24.23
C ARG A 339 19.86 10.41 23.74
N LYS A 340 20.64 9.74 24.59
CA LYS A 340 21.35 8.48 24.25
C LYS A 340 20.38 7.37 23.83
N ALA A 341 19.29 7.15 24.57
CA ALA A 341 18.26 6.15 24.27
C ALA A 341 17.43 6.51 23.02
N ALA A 342 17.11 7.79 22.84
CA ALA A 342 16.40 8.31 21.68
C ALA A 342 17.19 8.09 20.38
N VAL A 343 18.48 8.46 20.37
CA VAL A 343 19.39 8.28 19.22
C VAL A 343 19.59 6.79 18.91
N ALA A 344 19.77 5.94 19.92
CA ALA A 344 19.92 4.49 19.73
C ALA A 344 18.67 3.86 19.09
N PHE A 345 17.47 4.22 19.55
CA PHE A 345 16.22 3.71 19.00
C PHE A 345 15.97 4.24 17.56
N ARG A 346 16.17 5.54 17.31
CA ARG A 346 16.04 6.11 15.96
C ARG A 346 17.01 5.46 14.96
N ARG A 347 18.24 5.16 15.39
CA ARG A 347 19.25 4.46 14.58
C ARG A 347 18.78 3.05 14.19
N GLN A 348 18.07 2.34 15.06
CA GLN A 348 17.47 1.04 14.75
C GLN A 348 16.35 1.17 13.70
N LEU A 349 15.40 2.10 13.87
CA LEU A 349 14.32 2.32 12.90
C LEU A 349 14.88 2.65 11.50
N LEU A 350 15.91 3.50 11.43
CA LEU A 350 16.64 3.81 10.19
C LEU A 350 17.41 2.62 9.61
N LYS A 351 17.89 1.68 10.44
CA LYS A 351 18.53 0.44 9.99
C LYS A 351 17.50 -0.51 9.38
N GLU A 352 16.35 -0.68 10.04
CA GLU A 352 15.23 -1.51 9.55
C GLU A 352 14.70 -0.99 8.22
N ARG A 353 14.38 0.32 8.11
CA ARG A 353 13.92 0.95 6.86
C ARG A 353 14.90 0.71 5.71
N ARG A 354 16.20 0.94 5.92
CA ARG A 354 17.25 0.68 4.91
C ARG A 354 17.37 -0.80 4.54
N SER A 355 17.15 -1.72 5.49
CA SER A 355 17.18 -3.15 5.19
C SER A 355 15.98 -3.58 4.35
N LEU A 356 14.80 -3.04 4.62
CA LEU A 356 13.58 -3.29 3.86
C LEU A 356 13.68 -2.73 2.42
N ILE A 357 14.20 -1.51 2.26
CA ILE A 357 14.45 -0.91 0.93
C ILE A 357 15.42 -1.78 0.11
N ARG A 358 16.56 -2.18 0.68
CA ARG A 358 17.50 -3.09 -0.01
C ARG A 358 16.88 -4.44 -0.35
N GLY A 359 16.00 -4.98 0.50
CA GLY A 359 15.27 -6.22 0.23
C GLY A 359 14.28 -6.08 -0.93
N TYR A 360 13.54 -4.97 -1.00
CA TYR A 360 12.64 -4.68 -2.11
C TYR A 360 13.38 -4.47 -3.43
N LEU A 361 14.48 -3.72 -3.43
CA LEU A 361 15.21 -3.39 -4.66
C LEU A 361 15.78 -4.64 -5.38
N LYS A 362 16.15 -5.69 -4.63
CA LYS A 362 16.55 -6.99 -5.20
C LYS A 362 15.43 -7.71 -5.96
N GLU A 363 14.18 -7.43 -5.58
CA GLU A 363 12.97 -8.07 -6.10
C GLU A 363 12.19 -7.15 -7.04
N ALA A 364 12.66 -5.92 -7.29
CA ALA A 364 11.90 -4.89 -8.01
C ALA A 364 11.65 -5.23 -9.50
N ASP A 365 12.45 -6.13 -10.08
CA ASP A 365 12.25 -6.68 -11.43
C ASP A 365 11.16 -7.76 -11.50
N ARG A 366 10.81 -8.38 -10.37
CA ARG A 366 9.70 -9.33 -10.28
C ARG A 366 8.36 -8.73 -10.72
N LEU A 367 8.21 -7.41 -10.69
CA LEU A 367 7.05 -6.71 -11.26
C LEU A 367 6.81 -7.09 -12.72
N LEU A 368 7.87 -7.31 -13.51
CA LEU A 368 7.79 -7.62 -14.93
C LEU A 368 7.26 -9.03 -15.22
N GLU A 369 7.31 -9.93 -14.24
CA GLU A 369 6.79 -11.31 -14.36
C GLU A 369 5.26 -11.37 -14.34
N PHE A 370 4.59 -10.34 -13.81
CA PHE A 370 3.14 -10.35 -13.60
C PHE A 370 2.29 -9.94 -14.81
N TRP A 371 2.86 -9.23 -15.81
CA TRP A 371 2.08 -8.79 -16.98
C TRP A 371 2.93 -8.32 -18.19
N PRO A 372 2.48 -8.55 -19.44
CA PRO A 372 1.46 -9.53 -19.82
C PRO A 372 1.93 -10.93 -19.40
N ILE A 373 0.99 -11.81 -19.07
CA ILE A 373 1.34 -13.17 -18.65
C ILE A 373 1.75 -13.94 -19.92
N ALA A 374 3.01 -13.78 -20.32
CA ALA A 374 3.63 -14.61 -21.34
C ALA A 374 3.44 -16.06 -20.91
N ALA A 375 2.85 -16.87 -21.80
CA ALA A 375 2.49 -18.27 -21.54
C ALA A 375 3.67 -18.98 -20.88
N HIS A 376 3.54 -19.20 -19.56
CA HIS A 376 4.68 -19.55 -18.73
C HIS A 376 5.12 -20.97 -19.10
N LYS A 377 6.22 -21.10 -19.85
CA LYS A 377 6.94 -22.38 -19.89
C LYS A 377 7.35 -22.70 -18.44
N PRO A 378 6.89 -23.82 -17.85
CA PRO A 378 7.23 -24.15 -16.49
C PRO A 378 8.75 -24.25 -16.38
N ARG A 379 9.33 -23.43 -15.49
CA ARG A 379 10.76 -23.40 -15.25
C ARG A 379 11.16 -24.74 -14.65
N ARG A 380 11.65 -25.65 -15.50
CA ARG A 380 12.19 -26.96 -15.09
C ARG A 380 13.13 -26.73 -13.89
N PRO A 381 12.96 -27.44 -12.76
CA PRO A 381 13.94 -27.38 -11.69
C PRO A 381 15.29 -27.77 -12.29
N ALA A 382 16.34 -27.03 -11.94
CA ALA A 382 17.69 -27.33 -12.42
C ALA A 382 18.02 -28.78 -12.05
N ARG A 383 18.35 -29.60 -13.05
CA ARG A 383 18.84 -30.96 -12.80
C ARG A 383 20.04 -30.84 -11.89
N ALA A 384 19.93 -31.36 -10.67
CA ALA A 384 21.07 -31.54 -9.79
C ALA A 384 22.10 -32.38 -10.56
N ALA A 385 23.29 -31.80 -10.76
CA ALA A 385 24.37 -32.47 -11.44
C ALA A 385 24.66 -33.78 -10.71
N HIS A 386 24.39 -34.91 -11.37
CA HIS A 386 24.84 -36.20 -10.89
C HIS A 386 26.35 -36.23 -11.03
N SER A 387 27.04 -35.88 -9.95
CA SER A 387 28.47 -36.10 -9.81
C SER A 387 28.72 -37.60 -9.85
N THR A 388 29.15 -38.09 -11.00
CA THR A 388 29.69 -39.43 -11.13
C THR A 388 31.04 -39.47 -10.43
N ASN A 389 31.14 -40.15 -9.29
CA ASN A 389 32.43 -40.59 -8.80
C ASN A 389 32.43 -42.09 -8.45
N LYS A 390 33.38 -42.81 -9.03
CA LYS A 390 33.63 -44.24 -8.80
C LYS A 390 34.47 -44.41 -7.55
N HIS A 391 34.15 -45.38 -6.69
CA HIS A 391 35.07 -46.32 -6.03
C HIS A 391 34.18 -47.46 -5.45
N LYS A 392 34.37 -48.74 -5.82
CA LYS A 392 35.23 -49.74 -5.13
C LYS A 392 35.11 -49.62 -3.58
N SER A 393 34.72 -50.64 -2.81
CA SER A 393 34.68 -52.10 -3.05
C SER A 393 33.84 -52.87 -1.99
N ALA A 394 33.68 -54.19 -2.20
CA ALA A 394 33.34 -55.26 -1.23
C ALA A 394 31.86 -55.55 -0.84
N ARG A 395 31.45 -56.79 -1.20
CA ARG A 395 30.52 -57.70 -0.47
C ARG A 395 31.37 -58.62 0.44
N PRO A 396 30.83 -59.52 1.31
CA PRO A 396 29.44 -59.96 1.56
C PRO A 396 28.89 -59.36 2.90
N ALA A 397 27.98 -59.91 3.73
CA ALA A 397 27.26 -61.19 3.86
C ALA A 397 25.86 -61.00 4.56
N PRO A 398 25.02 -62.06 4.77
CA PRO A 398 23.62 -61.89 5.18
C PRO A 398 23.29 -62.10 6.67
N ILE A 399 22.02 -61.79 6.99
CA ILE A 399 21.22 -61.92 8.23
C ILE A 399 21.42 -63.25 8.99
N PRO A 400 21.40 -63.22 10.34
CA PRO A 400 20.22 -63.69 11.14
C PRO A 400 19.93 -62.76 12.36
N SER A 401 18.83 -62.84 13.15
CA SER A 401 17.48 -63.45 13.04
C SER A 401 16.59 -63.01 14.25
N SER A 402 15.30 -63.37 14.26
CA SER A 402 14.37 -63.44 15.44
C SER A 402 13.89 -62.13 16.11
N GLY A 403 12.65 -62.12 16.65
CA GLY A 403 12.15 -61.03 17.51
C GLY A 403 10.74 -60.47 17.24
N SER A 404 9.71 -61.34 17.20
CA SER A 404 8.31 -60.99 17.54
C SER A 404 7.93 -61.85 18.76
N PRO A 405 6.85 -61.55 19.54
CA PRO A 405 5.68 -60.73 19.21
C PRO A 405 5.19 -59.80 20.35
N HIS A 406 3.91 -59.39 20.24
CA HIS A 406 3.04 -58.67 21.19
C HIS A 406 3.06 -57.14 21.21
N ALA A 407 1.95 -56.44 21.50
CA ALA A 407 0.51 -56.64 21.20
C ALA A 407 -0.25 -55.45 21.83
N LEU A 408 -1.43 -55.10 21.30
CA LEU A 408 -2.40 -54.13 21.86
C LEU A 408 -1.90 -52.66 21.91
N GLY A 409 -2.74 -51.63 21.81
CA GLY A 409 -4.16 -51.63 21.47
C GLY A 409 -4.85 -50.27 21.72
N ILE A 410 -5.53 -49.76 20.69
CA ILE A 410 -6.89 -49.17 20.75
C ILE A 410 -7.13 -47.81 21.49
N SER A 411 -7.79 -46.90 20.74
CA SER A 411 -8.62 -45.72 21.15
C SER A 411 -8.00 -44.58 21.97
N ALA A 412 -8.28 -43.29 21.72
CA ALA A 412 -9.20 -42.59 20.80
C ALA A 412 -10.72 -42.58 21.15
N THR A 413 -11.06 -41.99 22.30
CA THR A 413 -12.35 -41.37 22.69
C THR A 413 -12.07 -40.54 23.95
N SER A 414 -12.85 -39.54 24.42
CA SER A 414 -13.90 -38.65 23.91
C SER A 414 -14.22 -37.64 25.05
N LEU A 415 -15.16 -36.69 24.85
CA LEU A 415 -15.86 -35.91 25.92
C LEU A 415 -14.99 -34.91 26.73
N SER A 416 -15.52 -33.83 27.33
CA SER A 416 -16.71 -33.01 27.02
C SER A 416 -16.57 -31.62 27.68
N GLN A 417 -17.66 -30.86 27.68
CA GLN A 417 -18.01 -29.67 28.48
C GLN A 417 -17.50 -29.75 29.96
N ALA A 418 -17.40 -28.67 30.75
CA ALA A 418 -18.29 -27.50 30.81
C ALA A 418 -17.78 -26.36 31.74
N VAL A 419 -18.58 -25.28 31.78
CA VAL A 419 -18.83 -24.36 32.93
C VAL A 419 -17.80 -23.30 33.35
N ALA A 420 -18.40 -22.17 33.71
CA ALA A 420 -17.91 -20.86 34.16
C ALA A 420 -16.79 -20.82 35.22
N HIS A 421 -15.97 -19.76 35.11
CA HIS A 421 -16.04 -18.63 36.06
C HIS A 421 -15.63 -17.31 35.38
#